data_AF-M0LEM3-F1
#
_entry.id   AF-M0LEM3-F1
#
_cell.length_a   1.000
_cell.length_b   1.000
_cell.length_c   1.000
_cell.angle_alpha   90.00
_cell.angle_beta   90.00
_cell.angle_gamma   90.00
#
_symmetry.space_group_name_H-M   'P 1'
#
loop_
_entity.id
_entity.type
_entity.pdbx_description
1 polymer ?
#
loop_
_entity_poly.entity_id
_entity_poly.type
_entity_poly.pdbx_seq_one_letter_code
_entity_poly.pdbx_strand_id
1 'polypeptide(L)' 'MHISLRQKAIVATVGVLFALGAVVVFPWALTIIAFAVMIPFFYTVLTA' A
#
# COMPACT_ATOMS: atom_id res chain seq x y z
N MET A 1 -7.16 14.81 9.66
CA MET A 1 -7.03 13.69 10.62
C MET A 1 -5.55 13.51 10.85
N HIS A 2 -4.99 13.99 11.97
CA HIS A 2 -3.54 13.84 12.22
C HIS A 2 -3.23 12.38 12.52
N ILE A 3 -2.74 11.67 11.51
CA ILE A 3 -2.32 10.28 11.65
C ILE A 3 -0.99 10.30 12.42
N SER A 4 -0.98 9.64 13.57
CA SER A 4 0.23 9.51 14.38
C SER A 4 1.33 8.77 13.60
N LEU A 5 2.61 9.11 13.87
CA LEU A 5 3.77 8.50 13.20
C LEU A 5 3.75 6.95 13.25
N ARG A 6 3.24 6.37 14.34
CA ARG A 6 3.04 4.91 14.47
C ARG A 6 2.00 4.37 13.51
N GLN A 7 0.86 5.05 13.34
CA GLN A 7 -0.16 4.62 12.40
C GLN A 7 0.34 4.69 10.95
N LYS A 8 1.12 5.72 10.59
CA LYS A 8 1.76 5.78 9.27
C LYS A 8 2.67 4.58 9.02
N ALA A 9 3.51 4.23 10.01
CA ALA A 9 4.40 3.08 9.92
C ALA A 9 3.63 1.77 9.75
N ILE A 10 2.60 1.52 10.57
CA ILE A 10 1.77 0.30 10.48
C ILE A 10 1.10 0.21 9.11
N VAL A 11 0.50 1.31 8.64
CA VAL A 11 -0.22 1.35 7.37
C VAL A 11 0.74 1.14 6.19
N ALA A 12 1.93 1.72 6.25
CA ALA A 12 2.98 1.49 5.25
C ALA A 12 3.43 0.02 5.23
N THR A 13 3.66 -0.59 6.40
CA THR A 13 4.03 -2.01 6.50
C THR A 13 2.95 -2.92 5.92
N VAL A 14 1.68 -2.68 6.24
CA VAL A 14 0.54 -3.45 5.68
C VAL A 14 0.47 -3.30 4.16
N GLY A 15 0.65 -2.08 3.63
CA GLY A 15 0.68 -1.83 2.18
C GLY A 15 1.81 -2.57 1.47
N VAL A 16 3.01 -2.60 2.07
CA VAL A 16 4.17 -3.34 1.51
C VAL A 16 3.92 -4.85 1.53
N LEU A 17 3.36 -5.39 2.62
CA LEU A 17 3.02 -6.81 2.70
C LEU A 17 1.94 -7.20 1.68
N PHE A 18 0.95 -6.33 1.46
CA PHE A 18 -0.07 -6.54 0.45
C PHE A 18 0.52 -6.54 -0.97
N ALA A 19 1.40 -5.59 -1.28
CA ALA A 19 2.13 -5.54 -2.53
C ALA A 19 2.96 -6.82 -2.79
N LEU A 20 3.71 -7.27 -1.79
CA LEU A 20 4.50 -8.50 -1.89
C LEU A 20 3.61 -9.73 -2.07
N GLY A 21 2.53 -9.85 -1.30
CA GLY A 21 1.56 -10.92 -1.45
C GLY A 21 0.91 -10.94 -2.84
N ALA A 22 0.61 -9.75 -3.39
CA ALA A 22 0.04 -9.64 -4.72
C ALA A 22 0.99 -10.11 -5.82
N VAL A 23 2.30 -9.82 -5.70
CA VAL A 23 3.33 -10.29 -6.64
C VAL A 23 3.47 -11.81 -6.62
N VAL A 24 3.34 -12.43 -5.45
CA VAL A 24 3.52 -13.88 -5.29
C VAL A 24 2.29 -14.67 -5.75
N VAL A 25 1.08 -14.17 -5.47
CA VAL A 25 -0.17 -14.92 -5.67
C VAL A 25 -0.81 -14.69 -7.03
N PHE A 26 -0.69 -13.48 -7.59
CA PHE A 26 -1.41 -13.12 -8.82
C PHE A 26 -0.50 -13.09 -10.05
N PRO A 27 -1.06 -13.34 -11.24
CA PRO A 27 -0.41 -13.02 -12.50
C PRO A 27 0.08 -11.57 -12.55
N TRP A 28 1.30 -11.36 -13.05
CA TRP A 28 2.00 -10.06 -13.08
C TRP A 28 1.15 -8.88 -13.58
N ALA A 29 0.25 -9.12 -14.54
CA ALA A 29 -0.66 -8.11 -15.08
C ALA A 29 -1.69 -7.61 -14.04
N LEU A 30 -2.21 -8.49 -13.19
CA LEU A 30 -3.13 -8.11 -12.11
C LEU A 30 -2.40 -7.39 -10.98
N THR A 31 -1.13 -7.71 -10.77
CA THR A 31 -0.29 -7.03 -9.79
C THR A 31 -0.10 -5.56 -10.12
N ILE A 32 0.09 -5.22 -11.40
CA ILE A 32 0.20 -3.82 -11.86
C ILE A 32 -1.06 -3.02 -11.51
N ILE A 33 -2.24 -3.61 -11.70
CA ILE A 33 -3.52 -2.98 -11.36
C ILE A 33 -3.63 -2.79 -9.84
N ALA A 34 -3.25 -3.80 -9.05
CA ALA A 34 -3.24 -3.70 -7.59
C ALA A 34 -2.31 -2.59 -7.09
N PHE A 35 -1.12 -2.44 -7.70
CA PHE A 35 -0.21 -1.33 -7.40
C PHE A 35 -0.81 0.02 -7.75
N ALA A 36 -1.44 0.15 -8.92
CA ALA A 36 -2.07 1.40 -9.34
C ALA A 36 -3.18 1.86 -8.37
N VAL A 37 -3.99 0.92 -7.88
CA VAL A 37 -5.04 1.21 -6.89
C VAL A 37 -4.47 1.61 -5.53
N MET A 38 -3.26 1.14 -5.17
CA MET A 38 -2.60 1.50 -3.92
C MET A 38 -1.94 2.90 -3.95
N ILE A 39 -1.70 3.50 -5.12
CA ILE A 39 -1.11 4.85 -5.24
C ILE A 39 -1.85 5.92 -4.39
N PRO A 40 -3.18 6.10 -4.52
CA PRO A 40 -3.91 7.09 -3.71
C PRO A 40 -3.88 6.79 -2.21
N PHE A 41 -3.78 5.51 -1.83
CA PHE A 41 -3.63 5.11 -0.44
C PHE A 41 -2.29 5.56 0.14
N PHE A 42 -1.17 5.27 -0.54
CA PHE A 42 0.15 5.74 -0.10
C PHE A 42 0.26 7.26 -0.11
N TYR A 43 -0.34 7.93 -1.10
CA TYR A 43 -0.41 9.39 -1.13
C TYR A 43 -1.09 9.95 0.12
N THR A 44 -2.21 9.35 0.54
CA THR A 44 -2.93 9.76 1.75
C THR A 44 -2.09 9.54 3.01
N VAL A 45 -1.34 8.44 3.10
CA VAL A 45 -0.47 8.14 4.25
C VAL A 45 0.72 9.11 4.35
N LEU A 46 1.26 9.54 3.21
CA LEU A 46 2.40 10.46 3.15
C LEU A 46 1.98 11.92 3.40
N THR A 47 0.78 12.31 2.95
CA THR A 47 0.31 13.71 3.02
C THR A 47 -0.53 14.05 4.24
N ALA A 48 -1.23 13.09 4.85
CA ALA A 48 -1.96 13.27 6.11
C ALA A 48 -1.04 13.27 7.33
#